data_AF-A0A8T1XHJ6-F1
#
_entry.id   AF-A0A8T1XHJ6-F1
#
_cell.length_a   1.000
_cell.length_b   1.000
_cell.length_c   1.000
_cell.angle_alpha   90.00
_cell.angle_beta   90.00
_cell.angle_gamma   90.00
#
_symmetry.space_group_name_H-M   'P 1'
#
loop_
_entity.id
_entity.type
_entity.pdbx_description
1 polymer ?
#
loop_
_entity_poly.entity_id
_entity_poly.type
_entity_poly.pdbx_seq_one_letter_code
_entity_poly.pdbx_strand_id
1 'polypeptide(L)'
;MTQRSEAEGNKRDSLKWDDKSDHDDVTKIYVTCSPNGIDSICFDYVKSGKPIDGPFHGELFDTYRQMFEINHLKNEHLVSVEGYYTEDKGIQALQFKTNLRISELIGYYCGRTKFILAIEGKKIIGFHGSCHTGVDSLGAYFTLITPSRIEAIGGKVGTKWDDGVNQVGFTKIYVRSGQKGIQFIKFEYVDKDGNLRDGPINGSIYRRGSPHVFEIKHDEEYLVSVEGYYDGDEEFGVIQALQFRTNIKTSKLMGSNTGKKFRLEASGMKIVGFHGYAEKNLNSLGAYFTPVTPTKSECHGITNEGTFWDDGAFEGIRKVSVLWYHDCIRCLRINYENAGKVVKRDHGINYNEKEEEFVVDYPNEFITSMVGTMNPDKVTSLTFKTSKGRTSQKFGDGTSDSVEFVLKSKGCAIVGFHGWYKYAYGYKTALGAYYYPMPLPPIAEKLEAQGGAGGAPWDDGSNFEGVRKIYIGTGEDGIVSVKFLYENDTHEIVVGDDHGNKNLLRHEEFDLDYPLEYLTSVEGSYDVVPGSEEFEVIIMLKFITNKRTSTRYGLEDGPRFVLHKEGHKIVGFHGKSSTMLHKLGIHVLPITDS
;
A
#
# COMPACT_ATOMS: atom_id res chain seq x y z
N MET A 1 -3.46 22.79 20.22
CA MET A 1 -3.99 22.80 21.60
C MET A 1 -4.16 21.35 22.02
N THR A 2 -3.49 20.95 23.09
CA THR A 2 -3.51 19.58 23.60
C THR A 2 -4.80 19.31 24.36
N GLN A 3 -5.39 18.12 24.17
CA GLN A 3 -6.60 17.69 24.86
C GLN A 3 -6.28 16.51 25.78
N ARG A 4 -6.77 16.53 27.01
CA ARG A 4 -6.61 15.44 27.99
C ARG A 4 -7.92 14.66 28.07
N SER A 5 -7.88 13.33 27.97
CA SER A 5 -9.03 12.48 28.30
C SER A 5 -9.09 12.21 29.80
N GLU A 6 -10.26 11.81 30.30
CA GLU A 6 -10.34 11.13 31.59
C GLU A 6 -9.59 9.79 31.53
N ALA A 7 -9.18 9.30 32.71
CA ALA A 7 -8.58 7.97 32.84
C ALA A 7 -9.70 6.93 32.96
N GLU A 8 -9.62 5.90 32.11
CA GLU A 8 -10.57 4.80 32.05
C GLU A 8 -9.97 3.56 32.71
N GLY A 9 -10.80 2.80 33.43
CA GLY A 9 -10.37 1.66 34.22
C GLY A 9 -10.99 1.63 35.61
N ASN A 10 -10.30 0.98 36.53
CA ASN A 10 -10.72 0.87 37.91
C ASN A 10 -10.59 2.23 38.63
N LYS A 11 -11.66 2.64 39.32
CA LYS A 11 -11.77 3.92 40.03
C LYS A 11 -11.42 3.86 41.52
N ARG A 12 -10.74 2.79 41.96
CA ARG A 12 -10.22 2.67 43.32
C ARG A 12 -9.26 3.83 43.64
N ASP A 13 -9.13 4.11 44.93
CA ASP A 13 -8.19 5.12 45.42
C ASP A 13 -6.76 4.57 45.32
N SER A 14 -6.13 4.76 44.16
CA SER A 14 -4.78 4.27 43.85
C SER A 14 -3.81 5.40 43.46
N LEU A 15 -2.51 5.09 43.43
CA LEU A 15 -1.46 6.07 43.17
C LEU A 15 -1.59 6.59 41.73
N LYS A 16 -1.83 7.89 41.59
CA LYS A 16 -1.96 8.54 40.28
C LYS A 16 -0.59 8.89 39.72
N TRP A 17 -0.45 8.74 38.41
CA TRP A 17 0.73 9.10 37.65
C TRP A 17 0.34 9.90 36.38
N ASP A 18 1.26 10.70 35.87
CA ASP A 18 1.04 11.61 34.75
C ASP A 18 2.36 11.94 34.06
N ASP A 19 2.55 11.39 32.86
CA ASP A 19 3.78 11.54 32.06
C ASP A 19 3.84 12.88 31.33
N LYS A 20 2.87 13.76 31.56
CA LYS A 20 2.74 15.09 30.95
C LYS A 20 2.38 15.04 29.47
N SER A 21 2.09 16.23 28.97
CA SER A 21 1.51 16.46 27.65
C SER A 21 2.42 17.29 26.74
N ASP A 22 3.69 17.43 27.12
CA ASP A 22 4.70 18.27 26.47
C ASP A 22 5.65 17.49 25.56
N HIS A 23 5.25 16.26 25.20
CA HIS A 23 5.93 15.43 24.21
C HIS A 23 5.33 15.64 22.81
N ASP A 24 6.13 15.37 21.79
CA ASP A 24 5.76 15.45 20.38
C ASP A 24 5.04 14.18 19.91
N ASP A 25 5.42 13.01 20.43
CA ASP A 25 4.90 11.68 20.05
C ASP A 25 5.27 10.59 21.07
N VAL A 26 4.69 9.39 20.90
CA VAL A 26 5.06 8.15 21.60
C VAL A 26 5.95 7.31 20.67
N THR A 27 7.06 6.75 21.16
CA THR A 27 7.98 5.96 20.32
C THR A 27 7.97 4.47 20.64
N LYS A 28 7.96 4.08 21.92
CA LYS A 28 7.93 2.67 22.32
C LYS A 28 7.00 2.49 23.50
N ILE A 29 6.33 1.35 23.52
CA ILE A 29 5.42 0.96 24.59
C ILE A 29 5.87 -0.40 25.09
N TYR A 30 6.10 -0.49 26.40
CA TYR A 30 6.44 -1.74 27.06
C TYR A 30 5.31 -2.11 27.98
N VAL A 31 4.84 -3.35 27.88
CA VAL A 31 3.76 -3.89 28.71
C VAL A 31 4.23 -5.21 29.30
N THR A 32 4.05 -5.37 30.60
CA THR A 32 4.19 -6.66 31.28
C THR A 32 2.82 -7.10 31.78
N CYS A 33 2.52 -8.38 31.62
CA CYS A 33 1.25 -8.94 32.06
C CYS A 33 1.43 -10.29 32.75
N SER A 34 0.52 -10.56 33.67
CA SER A 34 0.38 -11.82 34.40
C SER A 34 -1.07 -12.30 34.31
N PRO A 35 -1.40 -13.50 34.81
CA PRO A 35 -2.80 -13.95 34.93
C PRO A 35 -3.70 -13.00 35.74
N ASN A 36 -3.13 -12.02 36.46
CA ASN A 36 -3.85 -11.00 37.21
C ASN A 36 -4.13 -9.72 36.41
N GLY A 37 -3.57 -9.56 35.21
CA GLY A 37 -3.79 -8.40 34.35
C GLY A 37 -2.50 -7.77 33.82
N ILE A 38 -2.56 -6.46 33.56
CA ILE A 38 -1.38 -5.68 33.20
C ILE A 38 -0.68 -5.25 34.49
N ASP A 39 0.52 -5.79 34.72
CA ASP A 39 1.28 -5.54 35.93
C ASP A 39 2.00 -4.19 35.86
N SER A 40 2.60 -3.89 34.70
CA SER A 40 3.27 -2.61 34.47
C SER A 40 3.21 -2.14 33.02
N ILE A 41 3.32 -0.82 32.86
CA ILE A 41 3.41 -0.16 31.57
C ILE A 41 4.48 0.94 31.58
N CYS A 42 5.16 1.12 30.47
CA CYS A 42 6.12 2.21 30.25
C CYS A 42 6.00 2.71 28.81
N PHE A 43 6.15 4.02 28.64
CA PHE A 43 6.05 4.70 27.35
C PHE A 43 7.30 5.56 27.11
N ASP A 44 8.10 5.20 26.12
CA ASP A 44 9.13 6.11 25.62
C ASP A 44 8.46 7.14 24.71
N TYR A 45 8.96 8.37 24.76
CA TYR A 45 8.39 9.51 24.02
C TYR A 45 9.41 10.15 23.08
N VAL A 46 8.91 11.00 22.18
CA VAL A 46 9.72 11.96 21.43
C VAL A 46 9.47 13.34 22.03
N LYS A 47 10.53 14.06 22.40
CA LYS A 47 10.44 15.43 22.92
C LYS A 47 11.46 16.33 22.26
N SER A 48 10.98 17.41 21.65
CA SER A 48 11.80 18.29 20.80
C SER A 48 12.58 17.51 19.73
N GLY A 49 11.93 16.52 19.13
CA GLY A 49 12.49 15.64 18.09
C GLY A 49 13.52 14.62 18.57
N LYS A 50 13.72 14.43 19.89
CA LYS A 50 14.65 13.43 20.45
C LYS A 50 13.90 12.35 21.23
N PRO A 51 14.30 11.08 21.14
CA PRO A 51 13.72 10.02 21.98
C PRO A 51 14.10 10.24 23.45
N ILE A 52 13.14 10.02 24.34
CA ILE A 52 13.32 10.05 25.79
C ILE A 52 12.64 8.83 26.41
N ASP A 53 13.30 8.21 27.39
CA ASP A 53 12.77 7.05 28.08
C ASP A 53 11.70 7.47 29.09
N GLY A 54 10.61 6.70 29.15
CA GLY A 54 9.52 6.94 30.10
C GLY A 54 9.74 6.33 31.48
N PRO A 55 9.02 6.81 32.50
CA PRO A 55 8.93 6.11 33.78
C PRO A 55 8.08 4.83 33.65
N PHE A 56 8.37 3.86 34.52
CA PHE A 56 7.54 2.66 34.68
C PHE A 56 6.39 2.93 35.66
N HIS A 57 5.20 2.45 35.31
CA HIS A 57 4.01 2.51 36.15
C HIS A 57 3.50 1.11 36.44
N GLY A 58 3.34 0.77 37.73
CA GLY A 58 2.97 -0.58 38.19
C GLY A 58 4.16 -1.40 38.74
N GLU A 59 3.93 -2.66 39.11
CA GLU A 59 4.95 -3.54 39.66
C GLU A 59 5.73 -4.28 38.57
N LEU A 60 7.05 -4.28 38.68
CA LEU A 60 7.94 -5.02 37.80
C LEU A 60 8.12 -6.44 38.35
N PHE A 61 7.57 -7.41 37.63
CA PHE A 61 7.93 -8.82 37.79
C PHE A 61 8.98 -9.22 36.75
N ASP A 62 9.78 -10.25 37.02
CA ASP A 62 10.69 -10.91 36.05
C ASP A 62 9.88 -11.72 35.01
N THR A 63 8.85 -11.12 34.43
CA THR A 63 7.95 -11.72 33.44
C THR A 63 8.29 -11.24 32.03
N TYR A 64 7.70 -11.90 31.04
CA TYR A 64 7.87 -11.56 29.64
C TYR A 64 7.37 -10.13 29.36
N ARG A 65 8.26 -9.27 28.86
CA ARG A 65 7.96 -7.89 28.46
C ARG A 65 7.65 -7.84 26.97
N GLN A 66 6.44 -7.41 26.63
CA GLN A 66 6.06 -7.16 25.25
C GLN A 66 6.37 -5.71 24.89
N MET A 67 6.96 -5.51 23.71
CA MET A 67 7.34 -4.19 23.20
C MET A 67 6.58 -3.90 21.91
N PHE A 68 5.98 -2.71 21.84
CA PHE A 68 5.38 -2.15 20.64
C PHE A 68 6.12 -0.86 20.25
N GLU A 69 6.82 -0.89 19.12
CA GLU A 69 7.61 0.24 18.61
C GLU A 69 6.87 0.98 17.49
N ILE A 70 6.93 2.30 17.49
CA ILE A 70 6.27 3.17 16.51
C ILE A 70 7.34 3.70 15.53
N ASN A 71 7.15 3.43 14.25
CA ASN A 71 8.11 3.76 13.20
C ASN A 71 7.91 5.19 12.66
N HIS A 72 8.55 6.16 13.31
CA HIS A 72 8.49 7.55 12.88
C HIS A 72 9.09 7.81 11.48
N LEU A 73 9.93 6.93 10.94
CA LEU A 73 10.44 7.06 9.56
C LEU A 73 9.33 6.88 8.51
N LYS A 74 8.26 6.15 8.85
CA LYS A 74 7.05 6.01 8.03
C LYS A 74 5.95 7.01 8.40
N ASN A 75 6.26 8.03 9.22
CA ASN A 75 5.28 8.94 9.82
C ASN A 75 4.22 8.17 10.66
N GLU A 76 4.61 7.06 11.29
CA GLU A 76 3.74 6.31 12.21
C GLU A 76 3.59 7.06 13.54
N HIS A 77 2.37 7.07 14.09
CA HIS A 77 2.01 7.65 15.37
C HIS A 77 0.81 6.92 15.98
N LEU A 78 0.73 6.92 17.31
CA LEU A 78 -0.34 6.27 18.04
C LEU A 78 -1.64 7.08 17.93
N VAL A 79 -2.75 6.45 17.52
CA VAL A 79 -4.04 7.14 17.34
C VAL A 79 -5.09 6.72 18.36
N SER A 80 -5.01 5.47 18.84
CA SER A 80 -5.89 5.01 19.92
C SER A 80 -5.31 3.87 20.72
N VAL A 81 -5.83 3.72 21.94
CA VAL A 81 -5.63 2.54 22.78
C VAL A 81 -7.00 1.95 23.09
N GLU A 82 -7.21 0.70 22.72
CA GLU A 82 -8.33 -0.09 23.18
C GLU A 82 -7.90 -0.89 24.41
N GLY A 83 -8.73 -0.91 25.45
CA GLY A 83 -8.40 -1.62 26.67
C GLY A 83 -9.59 -2.29 27.31
N TYR A 84 -9.28 -3.25 28.16
CA TYR A 84 -10.24 -4.06 28.89
C TYR A 84 -9.86 -4.11 30.35
N TYR A 85 -10.80 -3.84 31.24
CA TYR A 85 -10.54 -3.78 32.67
C TYR A 85 -11.62 -4.49 33.49
N THR A 86 -11.29 -4.84 34.72
CA THR A 86 -12.26 -5.28 35.72
C THR A 86 -12.16 -4.40 36.96
N GLU A 87 -13.29 -4.20 37.63
CA GLU A 87 -13.38 -3.41 38.87
C GLU A 87 -12.56 -4.01 40.02
N ASP A 88 -12.19 -5.29 39.92
CA ASP A 88 -11.40 -5.99 40.94
C ASP A 88 -9.89 -6.01 40.69
N LYS A 89 -9.46 -6.06 39.43
CA LYS A 89 -8.05 -6.27 39.04
C LYS A 89 -7.41 -5.16 38.20
N GLY A 90 -8.15 -4.11 37.84
CA GLY A 90 -7.61 -3.02 37.02
C GLY A 90 -7.61 -3.37 35.53
N ILE A 91 -6.68 -2.81 34.76
CA ILE A 91 -6.49 -3.06 33.33
C ILE A 91 -5.92 -4.46 33.13
N GLN A 92 -6.45 -5.15 32.13
CA GLN A 92 -6.17 -6.56 31.92
C GLN A 92 -5.71 -6.91 30.52
N ALA A 93 -6.15 -6.15 29.54
CA ALA A 93 -5.59 -6.21 28.20
C ALA A 93 -5.60 -4.84 27.53
N LEU A 94 -4.63 -4.64 26.64
CA LEU A 94 -4.44 -3.43 25.86
C LEU A 94 -4.14 -3.80 24.41
N GLN A 95 -4.70 -3.04 23.49
CA GLN A 95 -4.37 -3.09 22.08
C GLN A 95 -4.08 -1.67 21.58
N PHE A 96 -2.95 -1.50 20.92
CA PHE A 96 -2.46 -0.23 20.44
C PHE A 96 -2.76 -0.11 18.95
N LYS A 97 -3.42 0.97 18.55
CA LYS A 97 -3.68 1.27 17.15
C LYS A 97 -2.90 2.51 16.75
N THR A 98 -2.09 2.37 15.71
CA THR A 98 -1.44 3.47 15.03
C THR A 98 -2.22 3.83 13.77
N ASN A 99 -1.78 4.89 13.12
CA ASN A 99 -2.24 5.27 11.80
C ASN A 99 -1.90 4.25 10.70
N LEU A 100 -1.01 3.27 10.95
CA LEU A 100 -0.59 2.28 9.96
C LEU A 100 -1.00 0.84 10.31
N ARG A 101 -1.08 0.50 11.60
CA ARG A 101 -1.29 -0.89 12.04
C ARG A 101 -1.97 -0.97 13.39
N ILE A 102 -2.35 -2.18 13.76
CA ILE A 102 -2.95 -2.51 15.05
C ILE A 102 -2.07 -3.58 15.67
N SER A 103 -1.67 -3.39 16.92
CA SER A 103 -0.90 -4.39 17.66
C SER A 103 -1.74 -5.65 17.91
N GLU A 104 -1.07 -6.72 18.28
CA GLU A 104 -1.76 -7.82 18.96
C GLU A 104 -2.45 -7.32 20.24
N LEU A 105 -3.46 -8.07 20.70
CA LEU A 105 -4.00 -7.85 22.03
C LEU A 105 -3.02 -8.35 23.10
N ILE A 106 -2.50 -7.43 23.90
CA ILE A 106 -1.55 -7.73 24.97
C ILE A 106 -2.32 -7.95 26.27
N GLY A 107 -2.06 -9.07 26.96
CA GLY A 107 -2.72 -9.44 28.21
C GLY A 107 -3.81 -10.50 28.03
N TYR A 108 -4.72 -10.60 29.00
CA TYR A 108 -5.76 -11.62 29.00
C TYR A 108 -7.12 -10.99 28.68
N TYR A 109 -7.99 -11.70 27.97
CA TYR A 109 -9.37 -11.26 27.70
C TYR A 109 -10.35 -12.16 28.46
N CYS A 110 -11.10 -11.65 29.44
CA CYS A 110 -12.17 -12.42 30.09
C CYS A 110 -13.43 -11.58 30.42
N GLY A 111 -14.31 -11.36 29.44
CA GLY A 111 -15.67 -10.84 29.68
C GLY A 111 -15.73 -9.46 30.36
N ARG A 112 -14.88 -8.53 29.93
CA ARG A 112 -14.53 -7.29 30.66
C ARG A 112 -15.20 -6.05 30.10
N THR A 113 -15.26 -4.98 30.90
CA THR A 113 -15.65 -3.65 30.43
C THR A 113 -14.59 -3.13 29.47
N LYS A 114 -15.01 -2.77 28.26
CA LYS A 114 -14.17 -2.20 27.21
C LYS A 114 -14.11 -0.67 27.35
N PHE A 115 -12.93 -0.09 27.17
CA PHE A 115 -12.73 1.34 27.00
C PHE A 115 -11.89 1.62 25.75
N ILE A 116 -12.03 2.84 25.22
CA ILE A 116 -11.23 3.31 24.09
C ILE A 116 -10.73 4.72 24.40
N LEU A 117 -9.41 4.90 24.33
CA LEU A 117 -8.77 6.20 24.33
C LEU A 117 -8.54 6.61 22.88
N ALA A 118 -9.45 7.41 22.32
CA ALA A 118 -9.36 7.91 20.95
C ALA A 118 -10.04 9.26 20.82
N ILE A 119 -9.47 10.15 20.00
CA ILE A 119 -10.13 11.38 19.57
C ILE A 119 -9.95 11.52 18.07
N GLU A 120 -11.04 11.73 17.36
CA GLU A 120 -11.03 11.84 15.90
C GLU A 120 -10.08 12.96 15.43
N GLY A 121 -9.24 12.64 14.43
CA GLY A 121 -8.26 13.57 13.87
C GLY A 121 -7.08 13.90 14.79
N LYS A 122 -6.89 13.17 15.90
CA LYS A 122 -5.80 13.41 16.85
C LYS A 122 -4.96 12.15 17.09
N LYS A 123 -3.68 12.38 17.39
CA LYS A 123 -2.73 11.37 17.85
C LYS A 123 -2.50 11.49 19.34
N ILE A 124 -2.11 10.39 19.98
CA ILE A 124 -1.72 10.34 21.39
C ILE A 124 -0.26 10.75 21.53
N ILE A 125 0.03 11.65 22.47
CA ILE A 125 1.37 12.18 22.75
C ILE A 125 1.80 12.00 24.20
N GLY A 126 0.97 11.42 25.05
CA GLY A 126 1.26 11.29 26.46
C GLY A 126 0.20 10.48 27.16
N PHE A 127 0.53 9.96 28.34
CA PHE A 127 -0.37 9.16 29.15
C PHE A 127 -0.43 9.64 30.59
N HIS A 128 -1.54 9.33 31.25
CA HIS A 128 -1.72 9.48 32.68
C HIS A 128 -2.59 8.33 33.17
N GLY A 129 -2.65 8.10 34.47
CA GLY A 129 -3.45 7.00 34.99
C GLY A 129 -3.27 6.77 36.48
N SER A 130 -3.57 5.56 36.91
CA SER A 130 -3.31 5.12 38.27
C SER A 130 -2.82 3.69 38.32
N CYS A 131 -2.07 3.37 39.37
CA CYS A 131 -1.58 2.03 39.63
C CYS A 131 -1.58 1.72 41.13
N HIS A 132 -1.73 0.44 41.44
CA HIS A 132 -1.47 -0.12 42.77
C HIS A 132 -0.45 -1.25 42.62
N THR A 133 -0.88 -2.50 42.72
CA THR A 133 -0.06 -3.68 42.38
C THR A 133 0.06 -3.89 40.87
N GLY A 134 -0.91 -3.38 40.11
CA GLY A 134 -0.92 -3.38 38.65
C GLY A 134 -1.42 -2.04 38.11
N VAL A 135 -1.63 -1.95 36.80
CA VAL A 135 -2.19 -0.74 36.17
C VAL A 135 -3.71 -0.73 36.35
N ASP A 136 -4.24 0.25 37.09
CA ASP A 136 -5.66 0.32 37.42
C ASP A 136 -6.47 1.07 36.36
N SER A 137 -5.94 2.21 35.91
CA SER A 137 -6.60 3.08 34.93
C SER A 137 -5.59 3.73 33.99
N LEU A 138 -6.05 4.12 32.81
CA LEU A 138 -5.24 4.74 31.76
C LEU A 138 -6.05 5.83 31.06
N GLY A 139 -5.45 7.00 30.90
CA GLY A 139 -5.92 8.13 30.12
C GLY A 139 -4.79 8.67 29.23
N ALA A 140 -5.14 9.52 28.28
CA ALA A 140 -4.20 9.98 27.25
C ALA A 140 -4.28 11.49 26.98
N TYR A 141 -3.19 12.02 26.46
CA TYR A 141 -3.09 13.36 25.90
C TYR A 141 -3.08 13.29 24.38
N PHE A 142 -3.85 14.17 23.75
CA PHE A 142 -4.12 14.16 22.32
C PHE A 142 -3.72 15.48 21.67
N THR A 143 -3.10 15.43 20.49
CA THR A 143 -2.85 16.59 19.64
C THR A 143 -3.30 16.34 18.20
N LEU A 144 -3.53 17.40 17.43
CA LEU A 144 -3.99 17.29 16.04
C LEU A 144 -2.97 16.54 15.17
N ILE A 145 -3.47 15.64 14.33
CA ILE A 145 -2.67 15.05 13.25
C ILE A 145 -2.60 16.07 12.12
N THR A 146 -1.39 16.45 11.73
CA THR A 146 -1.18 17.25 10.52
C THR A 146 -1.05 16.29 9.33
N PRO A 147 -1.93 16.39 8.31
CA PRO A 147 -1.82 15.58 7.11
C PRO A 147 -0.47 15.79 6.41
N SER A 148 0.08 14.73 5.84
CA SER A 148 1.29 14.84 5.02
C SER A 148 0.96 15.63 3.75
N ARG A 149 1.89 16.45 3.25
CA ARG A 149 1.67 17.29 2.07
C ARG A 149 2.80 17.09 1.08
N ILE A 150 2.47 16.81 -0.17
CA ILE A 150 3.41 16.92 -1.29
C ILE A 150 3.22 18.30 -1.91
N GLU A 151 4.32 19.05 -2.05
CA GLU A 151 4.30 20.38 -2.67
C GLU A 151 3.84 20.29 -4.13
N ALA A 152 3.27 21.40 -4.63
CA ALA A 152 2.66 21.40 -5.95
C ALA A 152 3.72 21.24 -7.05
N ILE A 153 3.50 20.28 -7.94
CA ILE A 153 4.37 20.00 -9.09
C ILE A 153 3.81 20.70 -10.32
N GLY A 154 4.66 21.40 -11.07
CA GLY A 154 4.31 22.24 -12.22
C GLY A 154 4.72 23.69 -11.99
N GLY A 155 4.09 24.62 -12.71
CA GLY A 155 4.38 26.06 -12.62
C GLY A 155 3.75 26.73 -11.39
N LYS A 156 4.37 27.80 -10.92
CA LYS A 156 3.87 28.66 -9.82
C LYS A 156 3.17 29.93 -10.30
N VAL A 157 2.92 30.03 -11.60
CA VAL A 157 2.17 31.13 -12.21
C VAL A 157 0.68 31.03 -11.87
N GLY A 158 0.07 32.18 -11.58
CA GLY A 158 -1.37 32.31 -11.32
C GLY A 158 -1.72 32.45 -9.86
N THR A 159 -3.01 32.27 -9.56
CA THR A 159 -3.54 32.35 -8.21
C THR A 159 -3.29 31.04 -7.49
N LYS A 160 -2.68 31.12 -6.29
CA LYS A 160 -2.56 29.97 -5.39
C LYS A 160 -3.95 29.55 -4.90
N TRP A 161 -4.22 28.26 -4.93
CA TRP A 161 -5.46 27.68 -4.43
C TRP A 161 -5.17 26.48 -3.52
N ASP A 162 -6.09 26.23 -2.59
CA ASP A 162 -6.00 25.15 -1.62
C ASP A 162 -7.41 24.74 -1.20
N ASP A 163 -7.81 23.51 -1.51
CA ASP A 163 -9.14 22.99 -1.17
C ASP A 163 -9.21 22.48 0.28
N GLY A 164 -8.11 22.52 1.04
CA GLY A 164 -8.03 22.06 2.42
C GLY A 164 -8.05 20.53 2.56
N VAL A 165 -8.33 20.06 3.78
CA VAL A 165 -8.26 18.65 4.21
C VAL A 165 -9.49 18.19 4.99
N ASN A 166 -10.61 18.92 4.86
CA ASN A 166 -11.85 18.63 5.58
C ASN A 166 -12.75 17.62 4.85
N GLN A 167 -12.27 17.06 3.75
CA GLN A 167 -12.97 16.06 2.96
C GLN A 167 -12.86 14.70 3.66
N VAL A 168 -13.99 14.06 3.94
CA VAL A 168 -14.04 12.64 4.36
C VAL A 168 -13.69 11.76 3.17
N GLY A 169 -14.18 12.14 1.98
CA GLY A 169 -13.66 11.67 0.71
C GLY A 169 -14.39 12.21 -0.52
N PHE A 170 -13.79 11.95 -1.68
CA PHE A 170 -14.22 12.47 -2.96
C PHE A 170 -15.32 11.60 -3.58
N THR A 171 -16.30 12.24 -4.23
CA THR A 171 -17.36 11.56 -4.98
C THR A 171 -17.20 11.75 -6.47
N LYS A 172 -16.76 12.93 -6.92
CA LYS A 172 -16.50 13.22 -8.33
C LYS A 172 -15.32 14.15 -8.51
N ILE A 173 -14.56 13.90 -9.58
CA ILE A 173 -13.52 14.79 -10.05
C ILE A 173 -13.88 15.25 -11.45
N TYR A 174 -13.95 16.57 -11.62
CA TYR A 174 -14.22 17.22 -12.89
C TYR A 174 -12.92 17.80 -13.42
N VAL A 175 -12.54 17.39 -14.63
CA VAL A 175 -11.37 17.92 -15.33
C VAL A 175 -11.81 18.40 -16.69
N ARG A 176 -11.36 19.58 -17.12
CA ARG A 176 -11.50 20.00 -18.53
C ARG A 176 -10.14 20.14 -19.17
N SER A 177 -9.91 19.40 -20.25
CA SER A 177 -8.69 19.50 -21.05
C SER A 177 -8.91 20.41 -22.26
N GLY A 178 -7.92 21.23 -22.60
CA GLY A 178 -7.89 22.08 -23.80
C GLY A 178 -6.63 21.86 -24.65
N GLN A 179 -6.49 22.64 -25.72
CA GLN A 179 -5.32 22.57 -26.61
C GLN A 179 -3.99 22.94 -25.96
N LYS A 180 -4.02 23.64 -24.82
CA LYS A 180 -2.84 24.13 -24.10
C LYS A 180 -2.73 23.52 -22.69
N GLY A 181 -3.22 22.30 -22.54
CA GLY A 181 -3.25 21.57 -21.26
C GLY A 181 -4.60 21.62 -20.54
N ILE A 182 -4.58 21.24 -19.27
CA ILE A 182 -5.74 21.21 -18.38
C ILE A 182 -6.18 22.63 -18.07
N GLN A 183 -7.42 22.95 -18.39
CA GLN A 183 -8.01 24.28 -18.20
C GLN A 183 -8.47 24.49 -16.77
N PHE A 184 -9.13 23.48 -16.18
CA PHE A 184 -9.51 23.49 -14.78
C PHE A 184 -9.65 22.09 -14.19
N ILE A 185 -9.58 22.04 -12.87
CA ILE A 185 -9.99 20.91 -12.04
C ILE A 185 -10.99 21.38 -10.97
N LYS A 186 -11.91 20.51 -10.58
CA LYS A 186 -12.91 20.75 -9.54
C LYS A 186 -13.27 19.42 -8.87
N PHE A 187 -13.52 19.45 -7.57
CA PHE A 187 -13.80 18.26 -6.76
C PHE A 187 -15.17 18.36 -6.08
N GLU A 188 -15.95 17.29 -6.15
CA GLU A 188 -17.12 17.04 -5.32
C GLU A 188 -16.73 16.06 -4.21
N TYR A 189 -17.12 16.33 -2.98
CA TYR A 189 -16.69 15.58 -1.81
C TYR A 189 -17.72 15.59 -0.69
N VAL A 190 -17.60 14.66 0.25
CA VAL A 190 -18.38 14.65 1.49
C VAL A 190 -17.55 15.32 2.59
N ASP A 191 -18.14 16.28 3.31
CA ASP A 191 -17.51 16.93 4.47
C ASP A 191 -17.62 16.07 5.75
N LYS A 192 -16.95 16.48 6.82
CA LYS A 192 -16.97 15.77 8.12
C LYS A 192 -18.35 15.63 8.75
N ASP A 193 -19.29 16.49 8.35
CA ASP A 193 -20.67 16.45 8.82
C ASP A 193 -21.54 15.53 7.95
N GLY A 194 -20.95 14.85 6.96
CA GLY A 194 -21.64 13.93 6.06
C GLY A 194 -22.37 14.63 4.90
N ASN A 195 -22.15 15.93 4.68
CA ASN A 195 -22.82 16.68 3.62
C ASN A 195 -22.03 16.65 2.32
N LEU A 196 -22.73 16.49 1.20
CA LEU A 196 -22.13 16.64 -0.13
C LEU A 196 -21.81 18.11 -0.38
N ARG A 197 -20.56 18.37 -0.78
CA ARG A 197 -20.03 19.69 -1.09
C ARG A 197 -19.47 19.71 -2.51
N ASP A 198 -19.66 20.86 -3.13
CA ASP A 198 -19.14 21.15 -4.45
C ASP A 198 -17.99 22.15 -4.30
N GLY A 199 -16.78 21.72 -4.63
CA GLY A 199 -15.56 22.50 -4.48
C GLY A 199 -15.45 23.64 -5.49
N PRO A 200 -14.51 24.57 -5.28
CA PRO A 200 -14.25 25.66 -6.23
C PRO A 200 -13.66 25.11 -7.53
N ILE A 201 -13.82 25.89 -8.60
CA ILE A 201 -13.16 25.62 -9.87
C ILE A 201 -11.75 26.20 -9.82
N ASN A 202 -10.75 25.34 -9.95
CA ASN A 202 -9.34 25.71 -9.96
C ASN A 202 -8.85 25.78 -11.40
N GLY A 203 -8.87 26.99 -11.98
CA GLY A 203 -8.55 27.27 -13.39
C GLY A 203 -9.64 28.09 -14.08
N SER A 204 -9.78 27.94 -15.40
CA SER A 204 -10.72 28.75 -16.19
C SER A 204 -11.71 27.92 -17.01
N ILE A 205 -12.99 28.33 -16.98
CA ILE A 205 -14.09 27.72 -17.74
C ILE A 205 -14.37 28.38 -19.09
N TYR A 206 -13.73 29.51 -19.39
CA TYR A 206 -14.10 30.39 -20.52
C TYR A 206 -13.76 29.83 -21.90
N ARG A 207 -12.87 28.82 -21.96
CA ARG A 207 -12.44 28.23 -23.23
C ARG A 207 -13.22 26.94 -23.51
N ARG A 208 -13.41 26.68 -24.81
CA ARG A 208 -13.88 25.37 -25.27
C ARG A 208 -12.82 24.33 -24.91
N GLY A 209 -13.26 23.20 -24.40
CA GLY A 209 -12.40 22.09 -23.98
C GLY A 209 -13.25 20.83 -23.80
N SER A 210 -12.57 19.70 -23.69
CA SER A 210 -13.21 18.40 -23.49
C SER A 210 -13.45 18.19 -22.00
N PRO A 211 -14.71 18.02 -21.54
CA PRO A 211 -15.00 17.71 -20.16
C PRO A 211 -14.74 16.23 -19.87
N HIS A 212 -14.23 15.95 -18.67
CA HIS A 212 -14.03 14.62 -18.12
C HIS A 212 -14.59 14.59 -16.71
N VAL A 213 -15.22 13.47 -16.36
CA VAL A 213 -15.74 13.20 -15.03
C VAL A 213 -15.21 11.84 -14.59
N PHE A 214 -14.67 11.79 -13.37
CA PHE A 214 -14.30 10.55 -12.72
C PHE A 214 -15.11 10.40 -11.43
N GLU A 215 -15.95 9.37 -11.39
CA GLU A 215 -16.84 9.08 -10.25
C GLU A 215 -16.19 8.08 -9.31
N ILE A 216 -16.29 8.37 -8.01
CA ILE A 216 -15.69 7.62 -6.91
C ILE A 216 -16.80 7.25 -5.93
N LYS A 217 -16.90 5.97 -5.59
CA LYS A 217 -17.88 5.47 -4.60
C LYS A 217 -17.32 5.62 -3.19
N HIS A 218 -17.45 6.82 -2.61
CA HIS A 218 -16.77 7.23 -1.37
C HIS A 218 -16.83 6.20 -0.22
N ASP A 219 -17.92 5.46 -0.06
CA ASP A 219 -18.10 4.48 1.03
C ASP A 219 -17.03 3.36 1.06
N GLU A 220 -16.53 2.97 -0.12
CA GLU A 220 -15.57 1.86 -0.29
C GLU A 220 -14.34 2.27 -1.12
N GLU A 221 -14.40 3.44 -1.76
CA GLU A 221 -13.45 3.90 -2.75
C GLU A 221 -12.88 5.27 -2.38
N TYR A 222 -11.57 5.41 -2.47
CA TYR A 222 -10.88 6.65 -2.18
C TYR A 222 -9.62 6.79 -3.03
N LEU A 223 -9.16 8.03 -3.21
CA LEU A 223 -7.98 8.35 -4.02
C LEU A 223 -6.69 7.91 -3.33
N VAL A 224 -5.80 7.26 -4.08
CA VAL A 224 -4.49 6.81 -3.60
C VAL A 224 -3.35 7.54 -4.30
N SER A 225 -3.50 7.85 -5.59
CA SER A 225 -2.49 8.60 -6.33
C SER A 225 -3.06 9.37 -7.51
N VAL A 226 -2.30 10.35 -7.97
CA VAL A 226 -2.54 11.07 -9.22
C VAL A 226 -1.27 11.03 -10.04
N GLU A 227 -1.35 10.49 -11.25
CA GLU A 227 -0.32 10.68 -12.27
C GLU A 227 -0.68 11.88 -13.13
N GLY A 228 0.33 12.63 -13.57
CA GLY A 228 0.11 13.71 -14.50
C GLY A 228 1.31 14.00 -15.36
N TYR A 229 1.10 14.91 -16.31
CA TYR A 229 2.12 15.42 -17.20
C TYR A 229 2.07 16.94 -17.15
N TYR A 230 3.21 17.61 -17.23
CA TYR A 230 3.27 19.06 -17.34
C TYR A 230 4.34 19.47 -18.34
N ASP A 231 4.10 20.55 -19.07
CA ASP A 231 5.06 21.16 -19.98
C ASP A 231 5.63 22.43 -19.35
N GLY A 232 6.89 22.76 -19.63
CA GLY A 232 7.62 23.90 -19.07
C GLY A 232 8.60 23.58 -17.92
N ASP A 233 9.09 24.63 -17.27
CA ASP A 233 9.91 24.58 -16.06
C ASP A 233 9.06 24.78 -14.79
N GLU A 234 9.71 24.82 -13.62
CA GLU A 234 9.04 25.01 -12.32
C GLU A 234 8.39 26.39 -12.17
N GLU A 235 8.72 27.34 -13.04
CA GLU A 235 8.20 28.69 -12.99
C GLU A 235 6.95 28.80 -13.88
N PHE A 236 7.03 28.34 -15.13
CA PHE A 236 5.98 28.53 -16.15
C PHE A 236 5.20 27.27 -16.52
N GLY A 237 5.38 26.18 -15.76
CA GLY A 237 4.74 24.90 -16.04
C GLY A 237 3.20 24.94 -16.17
N VAL A 238 2.67 24.13 -17.08
CA VAL A 238 1.23 23.91 -17.26
C VAL A 238 0.93 22.41 -17.28
N ILE A 239 -0.02 21.97 -16.46
CA ILE A 239 -0.48 20.58 -16.43
C ILE A 239 -1.12 20.23 -17.78
N GLN A 240 -0.63 19.18 -18.44
CA GLN A 240 -1.09 18.69 -19.73
C GLN A 240 -2.09 17.55 -19.61
N ALA A 241 -1.89 16.65 -18.65
CA ALA A 241 -2.81 15.56 -18.37
C ALA A 241 -2.82 15.14 -16.91
N LEU A 242 -3.92 14.50 -16.52
CA LEU A 242 -4.12 13.88 -15.22
C LEU A 242 -4.76 12.50 -15.37
N GLN A 243 -4.33 11.57 -14.52
CA GLN A 243 -4.93 10.25 -14.36
C GLN A 243 -5.02 9.96 -12.87
N PHE A 244 -6.22 9.66 -12.39
CA PHE A 244 -6.49 9.42 -10.98
C PHE A 244 -6.54 7.93 -10.73
N ARG A 245 -5.92 7.49 -9.63
CA ARG A 245 -5.98 6.11 -9.17
C ARG A 245 -6.68 6.07 -7.81
N THR A 246 -7.62 5.15 -7.66
CA THR A 246 -8.24 4.78 -6.39
C THR A 246 -7.75 3.42 -5.93
N ASN A 247 -8.13 3.01 -4.73
CA ASN A 247 -7.93 1.64 -4.23
C ASN A 247 -8.72 0.58 -5.02
N ILE A 248 -9.57 0.97 -5.98
CA ILE A 248 -10.41 0.03 -6.76
C ILE A 248 -10.10 0.09 -8.26
N LYS A 249 -9.86 1.29 -8.82
CA LYS A 249 -9.73 1.49 -10.26
C LYS A 249 -8.85 2.68 -10.60
N THR A 250 -8.45 2.73 -11.86
CA THR A 250 -7.73 3.87 -12.45
C THR A 250 -8.66 4.57 -13.45
N SER A 251 -8.66 5.91 -13.45
CA SER A 251 -9.38 6.69 -14.44
C SER A 251 -8.71 6.55 -15.81
N LYS A 252 -9.43 6.91 -16.89
CA LYS A 252 -8.78 7.22 -18.17
C LYS A 252 -7.81 8.40 -17.99
N LEU A 253 -6.79 8.47 -18.83
CA LEU A 253 -5.94 9.66 -18.93
C LEU A 253 -6.78 10.83 -19.50
N MET A 254 -6.75 11.96 -18.81
CA MET A 254 -7.49 13.17 -19.18
C MET A 254 -6.50 14.23 -19.64
N GLY A 255 -6.47 14.55 -20.93
CA GLY A 255 -5.52 15.51 -21.50
C GLY A 255 -4.51 14.86 -22.44
N SER A 256 -3.35 15.51 -22.63
CA SER A 256 -2.24 15.02 -23.47
C SER A 256 -1.06 14.55 -22.61
N ASN A 257 -0.48 13.40 -22.93
CA ASN A 257 0.71 12.83 -22.26
C ASN A 257 2.03 13.53 -22.66
N THR A 258 1.98 14.79 -23.04
CA THR A 258 3.15 15.58 -23.44
C THR A 258 3.82 16.24 -22.23
N GLY A 259 5.15 16.33 -22.28
CA GLY A 259 5.95 16.98 -21.24
C GLY A 259 6.48 16.02 -20.18
N LYS A 260 6.85 16.57 -19.02
CA LYS A 260 7.43 15.84 -17.88
C LYS A 260 6.33 15.14 -17.10
N LYS A 261 6.49 13.83 -16.91
CA LYS A 261 5.61 13.03 -16.06
C LYS A 261 5.87 13.34 -14.58
N PHE A 262 4.82 13.38 -13.77
CA PHE A 262 4.90 13.45 -12.32
C PHE A 262 3.86 12.54 -11.68
N ARG A 263 4.03 12.30 -10.39
CA ARG A 263 3.07 11.55 -9.59
C ARG A 263 2.96 12.15 -8.19
N LEU A 264 1.72 12.22 -7.70
CA LEU A 264 1.40 12.54 -6.32
C LEU A 264 0.94 11.26 -5.65
N GLU A 265 1.82 10.65 -4.85
CA GLU A 265 1.50 9.45 -4.08
C GLU A 265 2.32 9.41 -2.79
N ALA A 266 1.75 8.79 -1.77
CA ALA A 266 2.46 8.48 -0.54
C ALA A 266 2.05 7.07 -0.11
N SER A 267 3.03 6.18 0.05
CA SER A 267 2.79 4.76 0.36
C SER A 267 1.97 4.61 1.65
N GLY A 268 0.92 3.79 1.60
CA GLY A 268 0.01 3.57 2.72
C GLY A 268 -0.89 4.77 3.07
N MET A 269 -0.97 5.78 2.21
CA MET A 269 -1.80 6.96 2.43
C MET A 269 -2.85 7.13 1.34
N LYS A 270 -3.96 7.79 1.70
CA LYS A 270 -4.98 8.27 0.78
C LYS A 270 -4.87 9.76 0.59
N ILE A 271 -5.26 10.25 -0.57
CA ILE A 271 -5.38 11.68 -0.84
C ILE A 271 -6.67 12.18 -0.21
N VAL A 272 -6.57 13.25 0.59
CA VAL A 272 -7.69 13.93 1.24
C VAL A 272 -7.90 15.35 0.77
N GLY A 273 -7.00 15.91 -0.03
CA GLY A 273 -7.09 17.30 -0.45
C GLY A 273 -6.09 17.62 -1.54
N PHE A 274 -6.30 18.74 -2.22
CA PHE A 274 -5.43 19.23 -3.28
C PHE A 274 -5.14 20.72 -3.09
N HIS A 275 -3.99 21.13 -3.60
CA HIS A 275 -3.58 22.55 -3.65
C HIS A 275 -2.74 22.78 -4.91
N GLY A 276 -2.52 24.04 -5.27
CA GLY A 276 -1.66 24.35 -6.42
C GLY A 276 -1.77 25.80 -6.87
N TYR A 277 -1.44 26.02 -8.13
CA TYR A 277 -1.57 27.30 -8.80
C TYR A 277 -2.40 27.15 -10.08
N ALA A 278 -3.25 28.14 -10.36
CA ALA A 278 -4.04 28.17 -11.56
C ALA A 278 -4.32 29.61 -12.02
N GLU A 279 -4.36 29.81 -13.33
CA GLU A 279 -4.81 31.05 -13.96
C GLU A 279 -5.75 30.71 -15.14
N LYS A 280 -5.25 30.81 -16.37
CA LYS A 280 -6.00 30.41 -17.58
C LYS A 280 -6.07 28.90 -17.76
N ASN A 281 -5.11 28.19 -17.16
CA ASN A 281 -4.97 26.75 -17.12
C ASN A 281 -4.62 26.34 -15.67
N LEU A 282 -4.65 25.04 -15.40
CA LEU A 282 -4.05 24.46 -14.20
C LEU A 282 -2.52 24.44 -14.36
N ASN A 283 -1.81 25.18 -13.53
CA ASN A 283 -0.36 25.33 -13.65
C ASN A 283 0.40 24.28 -12.84
N SER A 284 -0.09 23.98 -11.64
CA SER A 284 0.48 22.95 -10.78
C SER A 284 -0.57 22.26 -9.93
N LEU A 285 -0.20 21.08 -9.44
CA LEU A 285 -1.02 20.26 -8.57
C LEU A 285 -0.15 19.64 -7.48
N GLY A 286 -0.58 19.78 -6.23
CA GLY A 286 -0.06 19.09 -5.05
C GLY A 286 -1.21 18.43 -4.30
N ALA A 287 -0.88 17.57 -3.34
CA ALA A 287 -1.87 16.77 -2.63
C ALA A 287 -1.58 16.69 -1.13
N TYR A 288 -2.65 16.59 -0.36
CA TYR A 288 -2.66 16.26 1.06
C TYR A 288 -2.99 14.79 1.24
N PHE A 289 -2.29 14.14 2.16
CA PHE A 289 -2.36 12.71 2.39
C PHE A 289 -2.64 12.42 3.86
N THR A 290 -3.52 11.46 4.10
CA THR A 290 -3.68 10.85 5.42
C THR A 290 -3.46 9.34 5.33
N PRO A 291 -2.88 8.73 6.38
CA PRO A 291 -2.72 7.29 6.45
C PRO A 291 -4.06 6.56 6.32
N VAL A 292 -4.06 5.44 5.61
CA VAL A 292 -5.19 4.52 5.58
C VAL A 292 -5.04 3.59 6.79
N THR A 293 -6.07 3.48 7.64
CA THR A 293 -6.04 2.55 8.76
C THR A 293 -6.69 1.22 8.39
N PRO A 294 -6.16 0.07 8.85
CA PRO A 294 -6.84 -1.21 8.70
C PRO A 294 -8.26 -1.18 9.31
N THR A 295 -9.22 -1.81 8.63
CA THR A 295 -10.60 -1.97 9.09
C THR A 295 -10.79 -3.37 9.67
N LYS A 296 -11.41 -3.47 10.85
CA LYS A 296 -11.71 -4.74 11.52
C LYS A 296 -13.11 -5.23 11.16
N SER A 297 -13.26 -6.50 10.80
CA SER A 297 -14.57 -7.15 10.61
C SER A 297 -15.13 -7.67 11.92
N GLU A 298 -16.45 -7.88 11.97
CA GLU A 298 -17.05 -8.76 12.98
C GLU A 298 -16.59 -10.21 12.79
N CYS A 299 -16.70 -10.99 13.87
CA CYS A 299 -16.44 -12.43 13.84
C CYS A 299 -17.64 -13.19 13.27
N HIS A 300 -17.37 -14.20 12.45
CA HIS A 300 -18.32 -15.19 12.00
C HIS A 300 -18.15 -16.47 12.83
N GLY A 301 -19.19 -16.88 13.56
CA GLY A 301 -19.19 -18.05 14.45
C GLY A 301 -19.62 -17.73 15.87
N ILE A 302 -19.29 -18.61 16.82
CA ILE A 302 -19.64 -18.46 18.23
C ILE A 302 -18.54 -17.74 19.00
N THR A 303 -18.93 -16.65 19.64
CA THR A 303 -18.10 -15.82 20.51
C THR A 303 -18.37 -16.07 22.00
N ASN A 304 -19.39 -16.87 22.33
CA ASN A 304 -19.75 -17.19 23.72
C ASN A 304 -18.82 -18.29 24.28
N GLU A 305 -18.40 -18.15 25.54
CA GLU A 305 -17.63 -19.16 26.31
C GLU A 305 -16.27 -19.59 25.71
N GLY A 306 -15.76 -18.85 24.72
CA GLY A 306 -14.44 -19.06 24.13
C GLY A 306 -13.36 -18.13 24.70
N THR A 307 -12.11 -18.40 24.34
CA THR A 307 -10.99 -17.47 24.55
C THR A 307 -10.80 -16.65 23.29
N PHE A 308 -10.84 -15.32 23.44
CA PHE A 308 -10.60 -14.37 22.36
C PHE A 308 -9.10 -14.25 22.07
N TRP A 309 -8.77 -14.13 20.79
CA TRP A 309 -7.44 -13.81 20.31
C TRP A 309 -7.52 -12.80 19.17
N ASP A 310 -6.51 -11.95 19.07
CA ASP A 310 -6.46 -10.89 18.09
C ASP A 310 -5.00 -10.61 17.74
N ASP A 311 -4.61 -10.97 16.52
CA ASP A 311 -3.24 -10.77 16.07
C ASP A 311 -2.95 -9.30 15.75
N GLY A 312 -3.99 -8.47 15.60
CA GLY A 312 -3.89 -7.14 15.03
C GLY A 312 -3.79 -7.16 13.51
N ALA A 313 -3.25 -6.08 12.95
CA ALA A 313 -3.12 -5.88 11.52
C ALA A 313 -1.66 -5.64 11.14
N PHE A 314 -1.19 -6.32 10.08
CA PHE A 314 0.18 -6.31 9.60
C PHE A 314 0.29 -5.72 8.18
N GLU A 315 1.48 -5.71 7.58
CA GLU A 315 1.67 -5.21 6.20
C GLU A 315 1.19 -6.22 5.14
N GLY A 316 1.11 -7.51 5.51
CA GLY A 316 0.60 -8.58 4.66
C GLY A 316 0.74 -9.96 5.29
N ILE A 317 0.36 -10.97 4.52
CA ILE A 317 0.46 -12.39 4.91
C ILE A 317 1.35 -13.09 3.90
N ARG A 318 2.39 -13.79 4.37
CA ARG A 318 3.30 -14.60 3.55
C ARG A 318 2.91 -16.07 3.52
N LYS A 319 2.33 -16.58 4.60
CA LYS A 319 1.96 -17.99 4.69
C LYS A 319 0.85 -18.20 5.70
N VAL A 320 -0.06 -19.11 5.36
CA VAL A 320 -1.04 -19.68 6.27
C VAL A 320 -0.74 -21.17 6.42
N SER A 321 -0.66 -21.66 7.65
CA SER A 321 -0.53 -23.07 7.96
C SER A 321 -1.72 -23.51 8.82
N VAL A 322 -2.42 -24.56 8.40
CA VAL A 322 -3.64 -25.03 9.03
C VAL A 322 -3.48 -26.49 9.44
N LEU A 323 -3.79 -26.79 10.70
CA LEU A 323 -4.00 -28.16 11.18
C LEU A 323 -5.49 -28.36 11.43
N TRP A 324 -6.04 -29.40 10.84
CA TRP A 324 -7.45 -29.74 10.94
C TRP A 324 -7.63 -31.24 11.20
N TYR A 325 -8.71 -31.61 11.86
CA TYR A 325 -9.04 -33.01 12.17
C TYR A 325 -10.53 -33.25 11.94
N HIS A 326 -10.85 -34.06 10.92
CA HIS A 326 -12.21 -34.26 10.39
C HIS A 326 -12.91 -32.92 10.13
N ASP A 327 -13.82 -32.55 11.02
CA ASP A 327 -14.75 -31.45 10.90
C ASP A 327 -14.34 -30.21 11.72
N CYS A 328 -13.09 -30.11 12.17
CA CYS A 328 -12.66 -28.98 13.00
C CYS A 328 -11.29 -28.41 12.62
N ILE A 329 -11.18 -27.08 12.62
CA ILE A 329 -9.90 -26.37 12.53
C ILE A 329 -9.28 -26.30 13.92
N ARG A 330 -8.17 -27.03 14.11
CA ARG A 330 -7.46 -27.12 15.39
C ARG A 330 -6.41 -26.05 15.55
N CYS A 331 -5.54 -25.90 14.55
CA CYS A 331 -4.50 -24.87 14.57
C CYS A 331 -4.59 -23.98 13.34
N LEU A 332 -4.41 -22.69 13.57
CA LEU A 332 -4.22 -21.69 12.54
C LEU A 332 -2.92 -20.95 12.88
N ARG A 333 -1.90 -21.15 12.07
CA ARG A 333 -0.64 -20.42 12.15
C ARG A 333 -0.53 -19.48 10.97
N ILE A 334 -0.11 -18.24 11.24
CA ILE A 334 0.01 -17.21 10.22
C ILE A 334 1.39 -16.57 10.32
N ASN A 335 2.06 -16.50 9.18
CA ASN A 335 3.31 -15.78 9.01
C ASN A 335 2.99 -14.43 8.37
N TYR A 336 2.96 -13.40 9.20
CA TYR A 336 2.73 -12.02 8.78
C TYR A 336 4.02 -11.36 8.31
N GLU A 337 3.89 -10.47 7.34
CA GLU A 337 4.94 -9.52 6.96
C GLU A 337 4.83 -8.25 7.80
N ASN A 338 5.95 -7.83 8.38
CA ASN A 338 6.02 -6.61 9.17
C ASN A 338 7.41 -5.98 9.04
N ALA A 339 7.55 -4.93 8.22
CA ALA A 339 8.77 -4.14 8.06
C ALA A 339 10.01 -4.98 7.67
N GLY A 340 9.85 -5.86 6.68
CA GLY A 340 10.87 -6.77 6.18
C GLY A 340 11.03 -8.07 6.98
N LYS A 341 10.27 -8.24 8.07
CA LYS A 341 10.41 -9.38 8.99
C LYS A 341 9.16 -10.24 9.03
N VAL A 342 9.37 -11.54 9.22
CA VAL A 342 8.29 -12.50 9.41
C VAL A 342 7.91 -12.57 10.88
N VAL A 343 6.67 -12.22 11.20
CA VAL A 343 6.06 -12.38 12.53
C VAL A 343 5.14 -13.59 12.52
N LYS A 344 5.41 -14.57 13.39
CA LYS A 344 4.61 -15.80 13.49
C LYS A 344 3.55 -15.64 14.56
N ARG A 345 2.31 -16.03 14.24
CA ARG A 345 1.20 -16.13 15.18
C ARG A 345 0.61 -17.52 15.14
N ASP A 346 0.37 -18.06 16.32
CA ASP A 346 0.00 -19.44 16.54
C ASP A 346 -1.27 -19.51 17.37
N HIS A 347 -2.33 -20.05 16.78
CA HIS A 347 -3.60 -20.21 17.46
C HIS A 347 -4.02 -21.67 17.47
N GLY A 348 -4.09 -22.29 18.65
CA GLY A 348 -4.51 -23.68 18.84
C GLY A 348 -3.44 -24.51 19.52
N ILE A 349 -3.66 -25.83 19.61
CA ILE A 349 -2.72 -26.78 20.22
C ILE A 349 -2.32 -27.80 19.15
N ASN A 350 -1.02 -27.80 18.78
CA ASN A 350 -0.45 -28.78 17.85
C ASN A 350 0.33 -29.84 18.65
N TYR A 351 -0.10 -31.11 18.57
CA TYR A 351 0.57 -32.27 19.18
C TYR A 351 1.60 -32.91 18.23
N ASN A 352 2.41 -32.09 17.55
CA ASN A 352 3.39 -32.49 16.52
C ASN A 352 2.79 -33.15 15.27
N GLU A 353 1.56 -32.78 14.90
CA GLU A 353 0.91 -33.19 13.67
C GLU A 353 1.35 -32.27 12.50
N LYS A 354 1.35 -32.81 11.28
CA LYS A 354 1.76 -32.09 10.08
C LYS A 354 0.68 -31.08 9.67
N GLU A 355 1.05 -29.80 9.63
CA GLU A 355 0.21 -28.73 9.10
C GLU A 355 0.24 -28.72 7.57
N GLU A 356 -0.90 -28.40 6.96
CA GLU A 356 -0.95 -28.08 5.54
C GLU A 356 -0.70 -26.58 5.35
N GLU A 357 0.06 -26.23 4.31
CA GLU A 357 0.51 -24.86 4.11
C GLU A 357 -0.05 -24.26 2.81
N PHE A 358 -0.28 -22.95 2.84
CA PHE A 358 -0.57 -22.11 1.69
C PHE A 358 0.36 -20.89 1.71
N VAL A 359 1.33 -20.89 0.80
CA VAL A 359 2.31 -19.81 0.63
C VAL A 359 1.74 -18.74 -0.30
N VAL A 360 1.91 -17.49 0.09
CA VAL A 360 1.45 -16.29 -0.63
C VAL A 360 2.66 -15.50 -1.08
N ASP A 361 2.71 -15.17 -2.38
CA ASP A 361 3.82 -14.46 -3.03
C ASP A 361 3.81 -12.95 -2.70
N TYR A 362 3.92 -12.58 -1.43
CA TYR A 362 3.99 -11.19 -1.00
C TYR A 362 5.34 -10.54 -1.38
N PRO A 363 5.39 -9.30 -1.91
CA PRO A 363 4.30 -8.30 -2.01
C PRO A 363 3.55 -8.30 -3.35
N ASN A 364 3.73 -9.29 -4.22
CA ASN A 364 3.08 -9.34 -5.53
C ASN A 364 1.69 -9.99 -5.50
N GLU A 365 1.40 -10.72 -4.43
CA GLU A 365 0.15 -11.41 -4.21
C GLU A 365 -0.34 -11.19 -2.77
N PHE A 366 -1.64 -10.99 -2.62
CA PHE A 366 -2.28 -10.78 -1.33
C PHE A 366 -3.49 -11.70 -1.18
N ILE A 367 -3.79 -12.12 0.04
CA ILE A 367 -5.08 -12.78 0.32
C ILE A 367 -6.19 -11.72 0.22
N THR A 368 -7.16 -11.91 -0.67
CA THR A 368 -8.27 -10.96 -0.89
C THR A 368 -9.57 -11.42 -0.25
N SER A 369 -9.72 -12.72 -0.02
CA SER A 369 -10.86 -13.26 0.71
C SER A 369 -10.56 -14.63 1.30
N MET A 370 -11.31 -14.99 2.32
CA MET A 370 -11.37 -16.33 2.89
C MET A 370 -12.82 -16.77 2.91
N VAL A 371 -13.09 -17.94 2.33
CA VAL A 371 -14.36 -18.64 2.45
C VAL A 371 -14.19 -19.70 3.52
N GLY A 372 -15.00 -19.64 4.56
CA GLY A 372 -15.04 -20.64 5.60
C GLY A 372 -16.39 -21.33 5.65
N THR A 373 -16.42 -22.51 6.26
CA THR A 373 -17.67 -23.15 6.69
C THR A 373 -17.67 -23.30 8.20
N MET A 374 -18.85 -23.17 8.82
CA MET A 374 -19.03 -23.35 10.24
C MET A 374 -20.30 -24.14 10.51
N ASN A 375 -20.34 -24.87 11.62
CA ASN A 375 -21.57 -25.42 12.16
C ASN A 375 -21.92 -24.69 13.48
N PRO A 376 -23.00 -25.06 14.18
CA PRO A 376 -23.38 -24.44 15.44
C PRO A 376 -22.39 -24.58 16.59
N ASP A 377 -21.21 -25.18 16.41
CA ASP A 377 -20.18 -25.34 17.46
C ASP A 377 -18.81 -24.78 17.07
N LYS A 378 -18.44 -24.83 15.79
CA LYS A 378 -17.05 -24.60 15.34
C LYS A 378 -16.92 -24.21 13.88
N VAL A 379 -15.76 -23.63 13.55
CA VAL A 379 -15.29 -23.48 12.17
C VAL A 379 -14.79 -24.84 11.67
N THR A 380 -15.36 -25.29 10.56
CA THR A 380 -15.20 -26.65 10.03
C THR A 380 -14.34 -26.73 8.79
N SER A 381 -14.26 -25.65 7.98
CA SER A 381 -13.31 -25.58 6.86
C SER A 381 -12.92 -24.16 6.50
N LEU A 382 -11.79 -24.01 5.82
CA LEU A 382 -11.23 -22.75 5.33
C LEU A 382 -10.71 -22.90 3.89
N THR A 383 -10.87 -21.86 3.08
CA THR A 383 -10.31 -21.74 1.72
C THR A 383 -9.94 -20.29 1.46
N PHE A 384 -8.73 -20.02 0.97
CA PHE A 384 -8.22 -18.67 0.74
C PHE A 384 -8.18 -18.36 -0.76
N LYS A 385 -8.49 -17.11 -1.12
CA LYS A 385 -8.38 -16.59 -2.48
C LYS A 385 -7.45 -15.39 -2.51
N THR A 386 -6.69 -15.24 -3.60
CA THR A 386 -5.65 -14.21 -3.71
C THR A 386 -5.94 -13.16 -4.79
N SER A 387 -5.15 -12.09 -4.81
CA SER A 387 -5.21 -11.03 -5.84
C SER A 387 -4.87 -11.53 -7.24
N LYS A 388 -4.06 -12.60 -7.37
CA LYS A 388 -3.73 -13.25 -8.65
C LYS A 388 -4.78 -14.30 -9.09
N GLY A 389 -5.92 -14.36 -8.40
CA GLY A 389 -6.98 -15.32 -8.70
C GLY A 389 -6.68 -16.77 -8.27
N ARG A 390 -5.58 -17.03 -7.55
CA ARG A 390 -5.30 -18.36 -7.00
C ARG A 390 -6.27 -18.68 -5.85
N THR A 391 -6.58 -19.96 -5.71
CA THR A 391 -7.38 -20.48 -4.59
C THR A 391 -6.56 -21.58 -3.90
N SER A 392 -6.49 -21.56 -2.57
CA SER A 392 -5.83 -22.61 -1.81
C SER A 392 -6.58 -23.94 -1.91
N GLN A 393 -5.96 -25.04 -1.46
CA GLN A 393 -6.72 -26.23 -1.10
C GLN A 393 -7.75 -25.90 0.00
N LYS A 394 -8.81 -26.71 0.07
CA LYS A 394 -9.78 -26.64 1.17
C LYS A 394 -9.18 -27.33 2.39
N PHE A 395 -9.04 -26.58 3.48
CA PHE A 395 -8.62 -27.12 4.77
C PHE A 395 -9.86 -27.52 5.57
N GLY A 396 -9.97 -28.77 6.00
CA GLY A 396 -11.15 -29.26 6.72
C GLY A 396 -12.22 -29.87 5.82
N ASP A 397 -12.82 -30.97 6.25
CA ASP A 397 -13.82 -31.70 5.45
C ASP A 397 -15.19 -31.01 5.46
N GLY A 398 -15.46 -30.21 6.49
CA GLY A 398 -16.80 -29.67 6.75
C GLY A 398 -17.76 -30.74 7.29
N THR A 399 -19.02 -30.35 7.50
CA THR A 399 -20.11 -31.25 7.91
C THR A 399 -21.35 -30.99 7.05
N SER A 400 -22.30 -31.91 7.06
CA SER A 400 -23.56 -31.76 6.32
C SER A 400 -24.42 -30.58 6.81
N ASP A 401 -24.26 -30.16 8.07
CA ASP A 401 -24.93 -29.00 8.69
C ASP A 401 -24.10 -27.71 8.64
N SER A 402 -22.93 -27.73 7.99
CA SER A 402 -22.09 -26.54 7.88
C SER A 402 -22.68 -25.48 6.96
N VAL A 403 -22.67 -24.22 7.40
CA VAL A 403 -23.02 -23.02 6.61
C VAL A 403 -21.77 -22.25 6.19
N GLU A 404 -21.80 -21.67 4.99
CA GLU A 404 -20.70 -20.87 4.47
C GLU A 404 -20.70 -19.46 5.09
N PHE A 405 -19.50 -18.93 5.32
CA PHE A 405 -19.27 -17.52 5.60
C PHE A 405 -18.07 -17.01 4.81
N VAL A 406 -18.04 -15.70 4.55
CA VAL A 406 -17.00 -15.09 3.73
C VAL A 406 -16.40 -13.90 4.46
N LEU A 407 -15.09 -13.93 4.68
CA LEU A 407 -14.30 -12.76 5.06
C LEU A 407 -13.77 -12.10 3.79
N LYS A 408 -14.36 -10.98 3.42
CA LYS A 408 -13.97 -10.18 2.25
C LYS A 408 -14.33 -8.72 2.46
N SER A 409 -13.44 -7.83 2.04
CA SER A 409 -13.74 -6.41 1.84
C SER A 409 -13.29 -6.01 0.44
N LYS A 410 -14.14 -5.29 -0.28
CA LYS A 410 -13.89 -4.93 -1.67
C LYS A 410 -12.67 -4.00 -1.76
N GLY A 411 -11.78 -4.26 -2.72
CA GLY A 411 -10.55 -3.45 -2.88
C GLY A 411 -9.52 -3.63 -1.76
N CYS A 412 -9.68 -4.62 -0.87
CA CYS A 412 -8.79 -4.83 0.27
C CYS A 412 -8.15 -6.22 0.28
N ALA A 413 -6.93 -6.28 0.78
CA ALA A 413 -6.26 -7.47 1.24
C ALA A 413 -6.65 -7.78 2.70
N ILE A 414 -6.62 -9.05 3.08
CA ILE A 414 -6.63 -9.49 4.46
C ILE A 414 -5.21 -9.37 5.01
N VAL A 415 -5.04 -8.65 6.11
CA VAL A 415 -3.74 -8.35 6.73
C VAL A 415 -3.62 -8.79 8.18
N GLY A 416 -4.65 -9.43 8.70
CA GLY A 416 -4.74 -9.79 10.11
C GLY A 416 -5.96 -10.65 10.36
N PHE A 417 -5.92 -11.45 11.42
CA PHE A 417 -7.05 -12.25 11.85
C PHE A 417 -7.28 -12.04 13.34
N HIS A 418 -8.53 -12.20 13.74
CA HIS A 418 -8.95 -12.29 15.12
C HIS A 418 -10.04 -13.34 15.21
N GLY A 419 -10.31 -13.84 16.41
CA GLY A 419 -11.27 -14.91 16.55
C GLY A 419 -11.38 -15.45 17.95
N TRP A 420 -12.06 -16.60 18.01
CA TRP A 420 -12.35 -17.29 19.25
C TRP A 420 -12.00 -18.76 19.12
N TYR A 421 -11.55 -19.36 20.22
CA TYR A 421 -11.36 -20.81 20.32
C TYR A 421 -11.88 -21.34 21.64
N LYS A 422 -12.24 -22.62 21.69
CA LYS A 422 -12.70 -23.26 22.92
C LYS A 422 -11.51 -23.85 23.68
N TYR A 423 -11.19 -23.30 24.85
CA TYR A 423 -9.99 -23.68 25.63
C TYR A 423 -9.88 -25.19 25.88
N ALA A 424 -10.99 -25.86 26.21
CA ALA A 424 -11.01 -27.29 26.53
C ALA A 424 -10.59 -28.21 25.36
N TYR A 425 -10.71 -27.77 24.11
CA TYR A 425 -10.50 -28.61 22.92
C TYR A 425 -9.62 -27.97 21.84
N GLY A 426 -9.29 -26.68 21.94
CA GLY A 426 -8.39 -25.94 21.05
C GLY A 426 -8.96 -25.54 19.68
N TYR A 427 -10.13 -26.05 19.28
CA TYR A 427 -10.71 -25.76 17.96
C TYR A 427 -11.29 -24.33 17.87
N LYS A 428 -11.29 -23.78 16.66
CA LYS A 428 -11.79 -22.42 16.37
C LYS A 428 -13.31 -22.38 16.36
N THR A 429 -13.88 -21.41 17.08
CA THR A 429 -15.33 -21.23 17.19
C THR A 429 -15.83 -20.03 16.38
N ALA A 430 -14.98 -19.02 16.19
CA ALA A 430 -15.28 -17.88 15.33
C ALA A 430 -14.02 -17.25 14.72
N LEU A 431 -14.17 -16.63 13.56
CA LEU A 431 -13.10 -15.92 12.85
C LEU A 431 -13.59 -14.59 12.27
N GLY A 432 -12.75 -13.58 12.40
CA GLY A 432 -12.85 -12.29 11.72
C GLY A 432 -11.49 -11.91 11.12
N ALA A 433 -11.48 -10.84 10.32
CA ALA A 433 -10.31 -10.38 9.60
C ALA A 433 -10.09 -8.88 9.77
N TYR A 434 -8.84 -8.47 9.64
CA TYR A 434 -8.46 -7.10 9.35
C TYR A 434 -8.24 -6.94 7.86
N TYR A 435 -8.82 -5.88 7.31
CA TYR A 435 -8.71 -5.50 5.92
C TYR A 435 -7.83 -4.28 5.81
N TYR A 436 -6.86 -4.34 4.92
CA TYR A 436 -6.11 -3.18 4.46
C TYR A 436 -6.31 -3.05 2.97
N PRO A 437 -6.54 -1.85 2.45
CA PRO A 437 -6.67 -1.66 1.01
C PRO A 437 -5.45 -2.20 0.27
N MET A 438 -5.69 -2.87 -0.85
CA MET A 438 -4.63 -3.59 -1.56
C MET A 438 -3.46 -2.64 -1.83
N PRO A 439 -2.23 -3.02 -1.44
CA PRO A 439 -1.06 -2.21 -1.73
C PRO A 439 -1.00 -1.93 -3.22
N LEU A 440 -0.62 -0.69 -3.57
CA LEU A 440 -0.36 -0.36 -4.96
C LEU A 440 0.72 -1.32 -5.50
N PRO A 441 0.60 -1.79 -6.76
CA PRO A 441 1.66 -2.56 -7.39
C PRO A 441 3.01 -1.84 -7.22
N PRO A 442 4.11 -2.56 -7.01
CA PRO A 442 5.42 -1.96 -6.87
C PRO A 442 5.70 -1.01 -8.05
N ILE A 443 6.31 0.13 -7.75
CA ILE A 443 6.64 1.14 -8.75
C ILE A 443 7.82 0.61 -9.57
N ALA A 444 7.68 0.57 -10.89
CA ALA A 444 8.80 0.21 -11.72
C ALA A 444 9.87 1.31 -11.68
N GLU A 445 11.08 0.91 -11.35
CA GLU A 445 12.24 1.80 -11.29
C GLU A 445 12.73 2.07 -12.71
N LYS A 446 12.85 3.35 -13.06
CA LYS A 446 13.40 3.78 -14.34
C LYS A 446 14.92 3.79 -14.26
N LEU A 447 15.58 2.94 -15.03
CA LEU A 447 17.04 2.94 -15.18
C LEU A 447 17.47 3.84 -16.34
N GLU A 448 18.68 4.41 -16.22
CA GLU A 448 19.23 5.32 -17.22
C GLU A 448 19.39 4.66 -18.59
N ALA A 449 19.06 5.42 -19.64
CA ALA A 449 19.16 4.95 -21.02
C ALA A 449 20.60 5.03 -21.55
N GLN A 450 21.03 3.99 -22.27
CA GLN A 450 22.34 3.87 -22.89
C GLN A 450 22.24 4.08 -24.40
N GLY A 451 23.30 4.59 -25.02
CA GLY A 451 23.37 4.89 -26.46
C GLY A 451 23.69 6.36 -26.78
N GLY A 452 23.47 6.74 -28.04
CA GLY A 452 23.82 8.04 -28.62
C GLY A 452 22.93 9.22 -28.22
N ALA A 453 23.47 10.45 -28.28
CA ALA A 453 22.75 11.65 -27.81
C ALA A 453 21.55 12.09 -28.68
N GLY A 454 21.51 11.61 -29.94
CA GLY A 454 20.54 12.00 -30.97
C GLY A 454 19.10 11.52 -30.73
N GLY A 455 18.20 11.97 -31.60
CA GLY A 455 16.78 11.58 -31.59
C GLY A 455 15.90 12.33 -30.59
N ALA A 456 14.58 12.22 -30.81
CA ALA A 456 13.56 12.69 -29.89
C ALA A 456 13.35 11.67 -28.76
N PRO A 457 13.15 12.12 -27.51
CA PRO A 457 12.88 11.22 -26.39
C PRO A 457 11.51 10.56 -26.52
N TRP A 458 11.42 9.34 -26.03
CA TRP A 458 10.18 8.57 -25.92
C TRP A 458 10.21 7.71 -24.65
N ASP A 459 9.04 7.38 -24.11
CA ASP A 459 8.87 6.55 -22.92
C ASP A 459 7.50 5.87 -22.99
N ASP A 460 7.47 4.54 -23.07
CA ASP A 460 6.22 3.77 -23.10
C ASP A 460 5.52 3.76 -21.74
N GLY A 461 6.23 4.15 -20.69
CA GLY A 461 5.76 4.16 -19.33
C GLY A 461 6.17 2.92 -18.53
N SER A 462 5.76 2.95 -17.27
CA SER A 462 6.21 2.06 -16.20
C SER A 462 5.06 1.27 -15.57
N ASN A 463 3.85 1.37 -16.13
CA ASN A 463 2.60 0.88 -15.53
C ASN A 463 2.25 -0.54 -16.03
N PHE A 464 3.26 -1.36 -16.28
CA PHE A 464 3.12 -2.68 -16.88
C PHE A 464 3.58 -3.77 -15.89
N GLU A 465 2.95 -4.94 -15.93
CA GLU A 465 3.40 -6.12 -15.19
C GLU A 465 4.53 -6.86 -15.90
N GLY A 466 4.61 -6.73 -17.22
CA GLY A 466 5.66 -7.34 -18.02
C GLY A 466 5.51 -7.15 -19.52
N VAL A 467 6.54 -7.59 -20.22
CA VAL A 467 6.64 -7.55 -21.69
C VAL A 467 6.23 -8.91 -22.24
N ARG A 468 5.30 -8.94 -23.19
CA ARG A 468 4.82 -10.16 -23.85
C ARG A 468 5.48 -10.42 -25.19
N LYS A 469 5.76 -9.36 -25.95
CA LYS A 469 6.37 -9.48 -27.27
C LYS A 469 7.17 -8.23 -27.59
N ILE A 470 8.26 -8.41 -28.34
CA ILE A 470 9.10 -7.34 -28.86
C ILE A 470 9.13 -7.45 -30.39
N TYR A 471 8.93 -6.34 -31.06
CA TYR A 471 9.11 -6.19 -32.50
C TYR A 471 10.38 -5.38 -32.75
N ILE A 472 11.29 -5.91 -33.54
CA ILE A 472 12.59 -5.31 -33.83
C ILE A 472 12.72 -5.10 -35.34
N GLY A 473 12.93 -3.85 -35.74
CA GLY A 473 13.29 -3.49 -37.09
C GLY A 473 14.80 -3.35 -37.24
N THR A 474 15.38 -4.15 -38.15
CA THR A 474 16.80 -4.11 -38.51
C THR A 474 16.98 -3.46 -39.88
N GLY A 475 18.07 -2.70 -40.06
CA GLY A 475 18.49 -2.07 -41.31
C GLY A 475 19.98 -2.25 -41.57
N GLU A 476 20.49 -1.67 -42.67
CA GLU A 476 21.91 -1.81 -43.06
C GLU A 476 22.86 -1.22 -42.00
N ASP A 477 22.45 -0.14 -41.34
CA ASP A 477 23.27 0.60 -40.36
C ASP A 477 22.93 0.30 -38.89
N GLY A 478 22.07 -0.69 -38.61
CA GLY A 478 21.73 -1.07 -37.23
C GLY A 478 20.22 -1.24 -36.94
N ILE A 479 19.80 -0.84 -35.74
CA ILE A 479 18.40 -0.96 -35.29
C ILE A 479 17.62 0.28 -35.72
N VAL A 480 16.66 0.08 -36.62
CA VAL A 480 15.86 1.16 -37.21
C VAL A 480 14.56 1.40 -36.46
N SER A 481 13.98 0.38 -35.83
CA SER A 481 12.77 0.53 -35.02
C SER A 481 12.67 -0.51 -33.90
N VAL A 482 11.99 -0.15 -32.82
CA VAL A 482 11.50 -1.09 -31.81
C VAL A 482 10.06 -0.77 -31.45
N LYS A 483 9.30 -1.81 -31.13
CA LYS A 483 7.93 -1.71 -30.62
C LYS A 483 7.68 -2.85 -29.65
N PHE A 484 6.86 -2.60 -28.64
CA PHE A 484 6.67 -3.52 -27.53
C PHE A 484 5.18 -3.81 -27.31
N LEU A 485 4.88 -5.04 -26.91
CA LEU A 485 3.57 -5.46 -26.44
C LEU A 485 3.68 -5.77 -24.95
N TYR A 486 2.89 -5.06 -24.15
CA TYR A 486 2.90 -5.16 -22.69
C TYR A 486 1.59 -5.74 -22.18
N GLU A 487 1.60 -6.21 -20.92
CA GLU A 487 0.41 -6.42 -20.12
C GLU A 487 0.44 -5.48 -18.92
N ASN A 488 -0.66 -4.78 -18.65
CA ASN A 488 -0.79 -3.89 -17.51
C ASN A 488 -1.34 -4.60 -16.26
N ASP A 489 -1.44 -3.86 -15.15
CA ASP A 489 -1.96 -4.32 -13.85
C ASP A 489 -3.45 -4.74 -13.88
N THR A 490 -4.16 -4.49 -14.98
CA THR A 490 -5.54 -4.92 -15.19
C THR A 490 -5.67 -6.07 -16.20
N HIS A 491 -4.56 -6.74 -16.56
CA HIS A 491 -4.49 -7.80 -17.57
C HIS A 491 -4.90 -7.36 -19.00
N GLU A 492 -4.85 -6.06 -19.29
CA GLU A 492 -5.09 -5.56 -20.64
C GLU A 492 -3.78 -5.58 -21.45
N ILE A 493 -3.91 -5.96 -22.71
CA ILE A 493 -2.80 -5.93 -23.66
C ILE A 493 -2.61 -4.51 -24.18
N VAL A 494 -1.45 -3.93 -23.91
CA VAL A 494 -1.08 -2.58 -24.36
C VAL A 494 -0.05 -2.70 -25.48
N VAL A 495 -0.40 -2.18 -26.65
CA VAL A 495 0.51 -2.09 -27.79
C VAL A 495 1.22 -0.74 -27.72
N GLY A 496 2.54 -0.74 -27.53
CA GLY A 496 3.37 0.46 -27.53
C GLY A 496 3.46 1.10 -28.92
N ASP A 497 3.94 2.35 -28.96
CA ASP A 497 4.19 3.06 -30.21
C ASP A 497 5.44 2.51 -30.93
N ASP A 498 5.53 2.77 -32.23
CA ASP A 498 6.73 2.50 -33.02
C ASP A 498 7.81 3.56 -32.74
N HIS A 499 8.96 3.13 -32.23
CA HIS A 499 10.10 3.99 -31.90
C HIS A 499 11.21 3.84 -32.93
N GLY A 500 11.33 4.83 -33.82
CA GLY A 500 12.25 4.81 -34.96
C GLY A 500 11.51 4.94 -36.29
N ASN A 501 11.92 4.19 -37.31
CA ASN A 501 11.27 4.20 -38.63
C ASN A 501 9.89 3.51 -38.60
N LYS A 502 8.82 4.32 -38.59
CA LYS A 502 7.42 3.87 -38.55
C LYS A 502 6.90 3.22 -39.83
N ASN A 503 7.62 3.38 -40.94
CA ASN A 503 7.20 2.87 -42.25
C ASN A 503 7.82 1.50 -42.59
N LEU A 504 8.49 0.87 -41.62
CA LEU A 504 9.13 -0.42 -41.82
C LEU A 504 8.06 -1.52 -41.99
N LEU A 505 8.09 -2.20 -43.15
CA LEU A 505 7.08 -3.21 -43.49
C LEU A 505 7.31 -4.57 -42.81
N ARG A 506 8.52 -4.83 -42.30
CA ARG A 506 8.90 -6.12 -41.73
C ARG A 506 9.65 -5.93 -40.42
N HIS A 507 9.19 -6.62 -39.38
CA HIS A 507 9.84 -6.68 -38.08
C HIS A 507 10.22 -8.15 -37.79
N GLU A 508 11.32 -8.33 -37.09
CA GLU A 508 11.60 -9.57 -36.38
C GLU A 508 10.83 -9.57 -35.05
N GLU A 509 10.37 -10.75 -34.62
CA GLU A 509 9.55 -10.87 -33.42
C GLU A 509 10.27 -11.71 -32.35
N PHE A 510 10.16 -11.27 -31.11
CA PHE A 510 10.59 -12.00 -29.93
C PHE A 510 9.40 -12.15 -28.97
N ASP A 511 8.74 -13.30 -29.06
CA ASP A 511 7.61 -13.69 -28.21
C ASP A 511 8.06 -14.29 -26.88
N LEU A 512 7.47 -13.87 -25.77
CA LEU A 512 7.70 -14.45 -24.46
C LEU A 512 6.55 -15.38 -24.07
N ASP A 513 6.88 -16.52 -23.45
CA ASP A 513 5.92 -17.43 -22.81
C ASP A 513 5.38 -16.84 -21.49
N TYR A 514 4.70 -15.71 -21.58
CA TYR A 514 4.17 -14.96 -20.45
C TYR A 514 3.00 -15.71 -19.77
N PRO A 515 2.91 -15.75 -18.42
CA PRO A 515 3.74 -15.05 -17.43
C PRO A 515 4.97 -15.84 -16.93
N LEU A 516 5.19 -17.04 -17.45
CA LEU A 516 6.28 -17.92 -16.97
C LEU A 516 7.66 -17.44 -17.45
N GLU A 517 7.70 -16.74 -18.58
CA GLU A 517 8.89 -16.11 -19.15
C GLU A 517 8.81 -14.58 -19.05
N TYR A 518 9.87 -13.96 -18.53
CA TYR A 518 10.01 -12.51 -18.39
C TYR A 518 11.44 -12.06 -18.66
N LEU A 519 11.59 -10.83 -19.17
CA LEU A 519 12.88 -10.22 -19.43
C LEU A 519 13.63 -9.91 -18.12
N THR A 520 14.93 -10.19 -18.09
CA THR A 520 15.82 -9.91 -16.95
C THR A 520 16.93 -8.93 -17.31
N SER A 521 17.36 -8.89 -18.57
CA SER A 521 18.33 -7.91 -19.06
C SER A 521 18.26 -7.70 -20.56
N VAL A 522 18.80 -6.57 -21.02
CA VAL A 522 19.06 -6.28 -22.43
C VAL A 522 20.53 -5.96 -22.61
N GLU A 523 21.19 -6.68 -23.51
CA GLU A 523 22.51 -6.33 -24.02
C GLU A 523 22.32 -5.51 -25.31
N GLY A 524 23.10 -4.46 -25.48
CA GLY A 524 23.11 -3.71 -26.71
C GLY A 524 24.49 -3.18 -27.07
N SER A 525 24.64 -2.77 -28.32
CA SER A 525 25.80 -2.01 -28.80
C SER A 525 25.33 -0.79 -29.55
N TYR A 526 26.10 0.29 -29.47
CA TYR A 526 25.87 1.50 -30.25
C TYR A 526 27.17 1.96 -30.90
N ASP A 527 27.07 2.53 -32.08
CA ASP A 527 28.21 3.06 -32.82
C ASP A 527 27.77 4.22 -33.73
N VAL A 528 28.75 4.95 -34.25
CA VAL A 528 28.57 6.03 -35.21
C VAL A 528 28.24 5.43 -36.59
N VAL A 529 27.18 5.94 -37.21
CA VAL A 529 26.77 5.52 -38.56
C VAL A 529 27.87 5.87 -39.58
N PRO A 530 28.29 4.94 -40.47
CA PRO A 530 29.29 5.22 -41.49
C PRO A 530 28.91 6.43 -42.37
N GLY A 531 29.78 7.45 -42.41
CA GLY A 531 29.55 8.69 -43.17
C GLY A 531 28.84 9.81 -42.38
N SER A 532 28.55 9.59 -41.10
CA SER A 532 28.18 10.63 -40.14
C SER A 532 29.27 10.77 -39.08
N GLU A 533 29.57 11.98 -38.61
CA GLU A 533 30.48 12.20 -37.48
C GLU A 533 29.75 12.51 -36.16
N GLU A 534 28.40 12.58 -36.18
CA GLU A 534 27.63 13.15 -35.05
C GLU A 534 26.52 12.23 -34.49
N PHE A 535 26.13 11.17 -35.20
CA PHE A 535 24.98 10.34 -34.81
C PHE A 535 25.37 8.91 -34.46
N GLU A 536 25.54 8.65 -33.17
CA GLU A 536 25.57 7.30 -32.60
C GLU A 536 24.16 6.71 -32.58
N VAL A 537 24.03 5.48 -33.06
CA VAL A 537 22.77 4.70 -33.06
C VAL A 537 22.99 3.34 -32.44
N ILE A 538 21.91 2.76 -31.91
CA ILE A 538 21.91 1.36 -31.46
C ILE A 538 22.05 0.48 -32.69
N ILE A 539 23.15 -0.26 -32.76
CA ILE A 539 23.45 -1.17 -33.86
C ILE A 539 23.09 -2.61 -33.54
N MET A 540 22.98 -2.97 -32.26
CA MET A 540 22.71 -4.34 -31.83
C MET A 540 21.83 -4.35 -30.58
N LEU A 541 20.88 -5.30 -30.56
CA LEU A 541 20.12 -5.64 -29.37
C LEU A 541 20.04 -7.16 -29.18
N LYS A 542 20.09 -7.57 -27.92
CA LYS A 542 19.93 -8.96 -27.51
C LYS A 542 19.23 -9.02 -26.16
N PHE A 543 18.14 -9.78 -26.11
CA PHE A 543 17.25 -9.85 -24.96
C PHE A 543 17.50 -11.14 -24.18
N ILE A 544 17.51 -11.05 -22.86
CA ILE A 544 17.73 -12.18 -21.96
C ILE A 544 16.51 -12.28 -21.04
N THR A 545 15.97 -13.50 -20.93
CA THR A 545 14.84 -13.84 -20.07
C THR A 545 15.29 -14.78 -18.95
N ASN A 546 14.40 -15.06 -18.00
CA ASN A 546 14.60 -16.10 -16.99
C ASN A 546 14.68 -17.52 -17.57
N LYS A 547 14.26 -17.73 -18.83
CA LYS A 547 14.27 -19.06 -19.47
C LYS A 547 15.31 -19.22 -20.57
N ARG A 548 15.59 -18.16 -21.33
CA ARG A 548 16.45 -18.25 -22.52
C ARG A 548 17.07 -16.90 -22.88
N THR A 549 17.86 -16.94 -23.95
CA THR A 549 18.44 -15.75 -24.56
C THR A 549 17.98 -15.68 -26.01
N SER A 550 17.62 -14.48 -26.47
CA SER A 550 17.25 -14.25 -27.87
C SER A 550 18.44 -14.42 -28.81
N THR A 551 18.16 -14.50 -30.11
CA THR A 551 19.19 -14.18 -31.11
C THR A 551 19.66 -12.73 -30.95
N ARG A 552 20.80 -12.39 -31.53
CA ARG A 552 21.19 -10.98 -31.71
C ARG A 552 20.41 -10.40 -32.88
N TYR A 553 19.97 -9.18 -32.72
CA TYR A 553 19.35 -8.36 -33.75
C TYR A 553 20.33 -7.24 -34.11
N GLY A 554 20.59 -7.01 -35.40
CA GLY A 554 21.50 -5.95 -35.88
C GLY A 554 22.95 -6.41 -36.13
N LEU A 555 23.91 -5.47 -36.02
CA LEU A 555 25.32 -5.62 -36.41
C LEU A 555 26.22 -6.07 -35.25
N GLU A 556 27.35 -6.72 -35.54
CA GLU A 556 28.17 -7.39 -34.49
C GLU A 556 29.28 -6.52 -33.86
N ASP A 557 29.67 -5.41 -34.48
CA ASP A 557 30.86 -4.64 -34.12
C ASP A 557 30.51 -3.32 -33.42
N GLY A 558 30.81 -3.21 -32.11
CA GLY A 558 30.76 -1.94 -31.38
C GLY A 558 30.78 -2.09 -29.85
N PRO A 559 31.01 -0.99 -29.10
CA PRO A 559 30.98 -0.96 -27.63
C PRO A 559 29.67 -1.52 -27.06
N ARG A 560 29.77 -2.41 -26.07
CA ARG A 560 28.61 -3.08 -25.46
C ARG A 560 28.17 -2.39 -24.17
N PHE A 561 26.86 -2.31 -23.97
CA PHE A 561 26.24 -1.95 -22.71
C PHE A 561 25.25 -3.04 -22.28
N VAL A 562 24.96 -3.07 -20.98
CA VAL A 562 23.96 -3.96 -20.39
C VAL A 562 23.00 -3.15 -19.55
N LEU A 563 21.71 -3.30 -19.84
CA LEU A 563 20.62 -2.78 -19.03
C LEU A 563 20.10 -3.93 -18.16
N HIS A 564 20.41 -3.88 -16.86
CA HIS A 564 20.04 -4.90 -15.90
C HIS A 564 19.98 -4.32 -14.49
N LYS A 565 19.16 -4.93 -13.63
CA LYS A 565 19.21 -4.75 -12.19
C LYS A 565 19.02 -6.10 -11.51
N GLU A 566 19.93 -6.42 -10.59
CA GLU A 566 19.92 -7.71 -9.89
C GLU A 566 18.60 -7.90 -9.14
N GLY A 567 18.03 -9.11 -9.25
CA GLY A 567 16.75 -9.45 -8.62
C GLY A 567 15.54 -8.67 -9.18
N HIS A 568 15.60 -8.13 -10.40
CA HIS A 568 14.48 -7.43 -11.04
C HIS A 568 14.20 -7.92 -12.47
N LYS A 569 12.93 -7.86 -12.88
CA LYS A 569 12.43 -8.10 -14.23
C LYS A 569 12.18 -6.78 -14.95
N ILE A 570 12.33 -6.77 -16.27
CA ILE A 570 12.04 -5.62 -17.12
C ILE A 570 10.54 -5.62 -17.47
N VAL A 571 9.89 -4.47 -17.28
CA VAL A 571 8.45 -4.31 -17.53
C VAL A 571 8.12 -3.20 -18.53
N GLY A 572 9.05 -2.29 -18.82
CA GLY A 572 8.81 -1.19 -19.76
C GLY A 572 10.11 -0.69 -20.38
N PHE A 573 9.99 0.10 -21.44
CA PHE A 573 11.11 0.69 -22.16
C PHE A 573 10.96 2.20 -22.37
N HIS A 574 12.09 2.88 -22.45
CA HIS A 574 12.18 4.29 -22.82
C HIS A 574 13.45 4.54 -23.63
N GLY A 575 13.60 5.70 -24.25
CA GLY A 575 14.81 5.97 -25.04
C GLY A 575 14.76 7.23 -25.87
N LYS A 576 15.55 7.24 -26.94
CA LYS A 576 15.54 8.29 -27.97
C LYS A 576 15.56 7.66 -29.36
N SER A 577 14.79 8.21 -30.28
CA SER A 577 14.71 7.72 -31.66
C SER A 577 14.47 8.84 -32.66
N SER A 578 14.86 8.59 -33.91
CA SER A 578 14.58 9.42 -35.08
C SER A 578 14.06 8.51 -36.19
N THR A 579 14.70 8.47 -37.35
CA THR A 579 14.56 7.35 -38.31
C THR A 579 15.28 6.09 -37.83
N MET A 580 16.14 6.20 -36.81
CA MET A 580 16.83 5.08 -36.17
C MET A 580 16.73 5.16 -34.64
N LEU A 581 17.05 4.06 -33.96
CA LEU A 581 17.09 4.01 -32.51
C LEU A 581 18.43 4.57 -32.00
N HIS A 582 18.41 5.62 -31.18
CA HIS A 582 19.63 6.23 -30.64
C HIS A 582 19.95 5.78 -29.23
N LYS A 583 18.94 5.68 -28.35
CA LYS A 583 19.08 5.19 -26.97
C LYS A 583 18.00 4.20 -26.60
N LEU A 584 18.34 3.32 -25.68
CA LEU A 584 17.39 2.44 -25.00
C LEU A 584 17.65 2.44 -23.49
N GLY A 585 16.57 2.48 -22.71
CA GLY A 585 16.52 2.36 -21.27
C GLY A 585 15.35 1.47 -20.85
N ILE A 586 15.33 1.05 -19.58
CA ILE A 586 14.36 0.07 -19.06
C ILE A 586 13.68 0.56 -17.78
N HIS A 587 12.46 0.08 -17.57
CA HIS A 587 11.73 0.13 -16.30
C HIS A 587 11.73 -1.27 -15.67
N VAL A 588 12.03 -1.38 -14.38
CA VAL A 588 12.22 -2.69 -13.71
C VAL A 588 11.39 -2.86 -12.43
N LEU A 589 10.87 -4.08 -12.21
CA LEU A 589 10.20 -4.50 -10.97
C LEU A 589 10.96 -5.62 -10.27
N PRO A 590 10.98 -5.70 -8.93
CA PRO A 590 11.59 -6.83 -8.22
C PRO A 590 11.03 -8.19 -8.68
N ILE A 591 11.90 -9.16 -8.86
CA ILE A 591 11.58 -10.59 -9.02
C ILE A 591 11.41 -11.16 -7.62
N THR A 592 10.31 -11.86 -7.38
CA THR A 592 10.15 -12.68 -6.19
C THR A 592 10.21 -14.14 -6.60
N ASP A 593 11.03 -14.92 -5.89
CA ASP A 593 11.08 -16.37 -6.08
C ASP A 593 9.70 -16.95 -5.72
N SER A 594 9.02 -17.48 -6.74
CA SER A 594 7.70 -18.12 -6.64
C SER A 594 7.74 -19.47 -5.93
#